data_AF-A0A7K6ZKX9-F1
#
_entry.id   AF-A0A7K6ZKX9-F1
#
_cell.length_a   1.000
_cell.length_b   1.000
_cell.length_c   1.000
_cell.angle_alpha   90.00
_cell.angle_beta   90.00
_cell.angle_gamma   90.00
#
_symmetry.space_group_name_H-M   'P 1'
#
loop_
_entity.id
_entity.type
_entity.pdbx_description
1 polymer ?
#
loop_
_entity_poly.entity_id
_entity_poly.type
_entity_poly.pdbx_seq_one_letter_code
_entity_poly.pdbx_strand_id
1 'polypeptide(L)' 'EVCTSCLQPVYSRERVASDKVCLHHSCFCCQVCRKKLSLQNYAALHGVFYCQLHYK' A
#
# COMPACT_ATOMS: atom_id res chain seq x y z
N GLU A 1 -8.13 -9.07 8.42
CA GLU A 1 -7.04 -8.07 8.51
C GLU A 1 -7.57 -6.73 8.04
N VAL A 2 -7.01 -5.60 8.48
CA VAL A 2 -7.53 -4.24 8.17
C VAL A 2 -6.52 -3.50 7.30
N CYS A 3 -7.00 -2.77 6.30
CA CYS A 3 -6.16 -2.00 5.38
C CYS A 3 -5.53 -0.83 6.12
N THR A 4 -4.20 -0.72 6.12
CA THR A 4 -3.52 0.44 6.74
C THR A 4 -3.86 1.77 6.05
N SER A 5 -4.29 1.75 4.79
CA SER A 5 -4.57 2.96 4.00
C SER A 5 -6.00 3.49 4.17
N CYS A 6 -7.01 2.62 4.15
CA CYS A 6 -8.42 3.03 4.27
C CYS A 6 -9.09 2.57 5.57
N LEU A 7 -8.37 1.85 6.45
CA LEU A 7 -8.87 1.31 7.72
C LEU A 7 -10.13 0.43 7.58
N GLN A 8 -10.37 -0.12 6.38
CA GLN A 8 -11.45 -1.05 6.08
C GLN A 8 -10.95 -2.50 6.14
N PRO A 9 -11.82 -3.48 6.45
CA PRO A 9 -11.44 -4.89 6.40
C PRO A 9 -10.96 -5.28 5.00
N VAL A 10 -9.78 -5.88 4.95
CA VAL A 10 -9.20 -6.48 3.75
C VAL A 10 -9.57 -7.96 3.76
N TYR A 11 -10.37 -8.35 2.77
CA TYR A 11 -10.65 -9.74 2.52
C TYR A 11 -9.46 -10.40 1.83
N SER A 12 -9.24 -11.69 2.04
CA SER A 12 -8.13 -12.44 1.45
C SER A 12 -8.02 -12.32 -0.07
N ARG A 13 -9.15 -12.05 -0.76
CA ARG A 13 -9.19 -11.81 -2.22
C ARG A 13 -8.59 -10.48 -2.65
N GLU A 14 -8.70 -9.46 -1.82
CA GLU A 14 -8.23 -8.10 -2.13
C GLU A 14 -6.88 -7.79 -1.49
N ARG A 15 -6.41 -8.70 -0.63
CA ARG A 15 -5.15 -8.60 0.10
C ARG A 15 -3.98 -8.59 -0.88
N VAL A 16 -3.22 -7.50 -0.84
CA VAL A 16 -1.85 -7.50 -1.33
C VAL A 16 -1.02 -8.29 -0.33
N ALA A 17 -0.73 -9.57 -0.63
CA ALA A 17 0.09 -10.40 0.22
C ALA A 17 1.58 -10.07 0.01
N SER A 18 2.07 -9.05 0.69
CA SER A 18 3.48 -8.99 1.08
C SER A 18 3.54 -9.35 2.56
N ASP A 19 4.52 -10.16 2.94
CA ASP A 19 4.72 -10.75 4.28
C ASP A 19 4.56 -9.77 5.47
N LYS A 20 4.63 -8.45 5.20
CA LYS A 20 4.61 -7.39 6.21
C LYS A 20 3.47 -6.36 6.10
N VAL A 21 2.60 -6.42 5.10
CA VAL A 21 1.60 -5.34 4.89
C VAL A 21 0.26 -5.86 4.38
N CYS A 22 -0.82 -5.48 5.06
CA CYS A 22 -2.18 -5.87 4.72
C CYS A 22 -2.95 -4.67 4.16
N LEU A 23 -3.14 -4.66 2.85
CA LEU A 23 -3.72 -3.55 2.09
C LEU A 23 -4.60 -4.10 0.98
N HIS A 24 -5.58 -3.33 0.54
CA HIS A 24 -6.26 -3.62 -0.72
C HIS A 24 -5.34 -3.36 -1.91
N HIS A 25 -5.45 -4.17 -2.96
CA HIS A 25 -4.76 -3.94 -4.25
C HIS A 25 -5.01 -2.53 -4.81
N SER A 26 -6.21 -1.98 -4.59
CA SER A 26 -6.61 -0.63 -5.00
C SER A 26 -6.07 0.47 -4.09
N CYS A 27 -5.82 0.17 -2.82
CA CYS A 27 -5.32 1.13 -1.83
C CYS A 27 -3.79 1.26 -1.82
N PHE A 28 -3.11 0.38 -2.55
CA PHE A 28 -1.65 0.38 -2.66
C PHE A 28 -1.18 1.41 -3.69
N CYS A 29 -1.26 2.67 -3.30
CA CYS A 29 -0.94 3.82 -4.13
C CYS A 29 -0.14 4.86 -3.35
N CYS A 30 0.63 5.68 -4.08
CA CYS A 30 1.44 6.73 -3.47
C CYS A 30 0.56 7.81 -2.83
N GLN A 31 0.88 8.23 -1.62
CA GLN A 31 0.16 9.32 -0.95
C GLN A 31 0.26 10.64 -1.71
N VAL A 32 1.39 10.91 -2.36
CA VAL A 32 1.67 12.18 -3.04
C VAL A 32 1.02 12.26 -4.41
N CYS A 33 1.24 11.26 -5.27
CA CYS A 33 0.75 11.28 -6.66
C CYS A 33 -0.37 10.27 -6.96
N ARG A 34 -0.83 9.51 -5.97
CA ARG A 34 -1.86 8.46 -6.11
C ARG A 34 -1.54 7.39 -7.16
N LYS A 35 -0.30 7.34 -7.64
CA LYS A 35 0.18 6.32 -8.58
C LYS A 35 0.11 4.95 -7.93
N LYS A 36 -0.45 3.96 -8.62
CA LYS A 36 -0.43 2.56 -8.17
C LYS A 36 1.02 2.10 -7.98
N LEU A 37 1.28 1.54 -6.81
CA LEU A 37 2.57 1.00 -6.44
C LEU A 37 2.54 -0.51 -6.66
N SER A 38 3.72 -1.09 -6.81
CA SER A 38 3.92 -2.53 -6.91
C SER A 38 4.85 -2.97 -5.79
N LEU A 39 4.73 -4.23 -5.36
CA LEU A 39 5.54 -4.78 -4.26
C LEU A 39 7.06 -4.69 -4.51
N GLN A 40 7.44 -4.48 -5.76
CA GLN A 40 8.81 -4.36 -6.20
C GLN A 40 9.31 -2.90 -6.23
N ASN A 41 8.41 -1.91 -6.16
CA ASN A 41 8.73 -0.51 -6.48
C ASN A 41 8.01 0.50 -5.57
N TYR A 42 7.93 0.21 -4.27
CA TYR A 42 7.29 1.05 -3.25
C TYR A 42 8.22 1.31 -2.07
N ALA A 43 7.92 2.37 -1.33
CA ALA A 43 8.47 2.63 -0.01
C ALA A 43 7.33 2.83 0.99
N ALA A 44 7.48 2.29 2.20
CA ALA A 44 6.52 2.46 3.29
C ALA A 44 7.18 3.20 4.44
N LEU A 45 6.58 4.31 4.87
CA LEU A 45 7.04 5.12 5.99
C LEU A 45 5.87 5.39 6.93
N HIS A 46 5.98 4.95 8.19
CA HIS A 46 4.94 5.10 9.20
C HIS A 46 3.53 4.64 8.75
N GLY A 47 3.45 3.58 7.93
CA GLY A 47 2.18 3.06 7.39
C GLY A 47 1.66 3.78 6.14
N VAL A 48 2.38 4.77 5.62
CA VAL A 48 2.06 5.50 4.39
C VAL A 48 2.95 5.02 3.24
N PHE A 49 2.38 4.87 2.05
CA PHE A 49 3.07 4.37 0.87
C PHE A 49 3.48 5.49 -0.07
N TYR A 50 4.71 5.39 -0.58
CA TYR A 50 5.33 6.36 -1.47
C TYR A 50 5.90 5.63 -2.69
N CYS A 51 5.89 6.29 -3.84
CA CYS A 51 6.69 5.83 -4.96
C CYS A 51 8.15 6.17 -4.72
N GLN A 52 9.06 5.43 -5.36
CA GLN A 52 10.51 5.67 -5.27
C GLN A 52 10.93 7.12 -5.56
N LEU A 53 10.15 7.85 -6.36
CA LEU A 53 10.42 9.26 -6.67
C LEU A 53 10.07 10.20 -5.50
N HIS A 54 8.93 9.97 -4.82
CA HIS A 54 8.46 10.83 -3.71
C HIS A 54 8.99 10.41 -2.34
N TYR A 55 9.65 9.26 -2.26
CA TYR A 55 10.31 8.79 -1.03
C TYR A 55 11.77 9.27 -0.91
N LYS A 56 12.27 10.03 -1.90
CA LYS A 56 13.59 10.66 -1.82
C LYS A 56 13.62 11.81 -0.81
#